data_AF-A0A4V0WTC9-F1
#
_entry.id   AF-A0A4V0WTC9-F1
#
_cell.length_a   1.000
_cell.length_b   1.000
_cell.length_c   1.000
_cell.angle_alpha   90.00
_cell.angle_beta   90.00
_cell.angle_gamma   90.00
#
_symmetry.space_group_name_H-M   'P 1'
#
loop_
_entity.id
_entity.type
_entity.pdbx_description
1 polymer ?
#
loop_
_entity_poly.entity_id
_entity_poly.type
_entity_poly.pdbx_seq_one_letter_code
_entity_poly.pdbx_strand_id
1 'polypeptide(L)'
;MLAKQFEVLDLIRHRKAYESRHTFACWALSAGANPNFIAAQMRHATAQMVYNVYGKWMSNNNGDQMSILYANFNEDVPQMPQAISQ
;
A
#
# COMPACT_ATOMS: atom_id res chain seq x y z
N MET A 1 -31.71 11.37 16.90
CA MET A 1 -30.60 10.53 16.42
C MET A 1 -29.68 11.25 15.41
N LEU A 2 -30.14 12.28 14.69
CA LEU A 2 -29.34 13.00 13.69
C LEU A 2 -28.34 14.03 14.26
N ALA A 3 -28.54 14.52 15.48
CA ALA A 3 -27.67 15.56 16.06
C ALA A 3 -26.29 15.04 16.53
N LYS A 4 -26.14 13.73 16.80
CA LYS A 4 -24.84 13.14 17.21
C LYS A 4 -23.87 12.97 16.05
N GLN A 5 -24.34 12.97 14.80
CA GLN A 5 -23.48 12.78 13.64
C GLN A 5 -22.67 14.05 13.28
N PHE A 6 -23.18 15.23 13.64
CA PHE A 6 -22.56 16.52 13.30
C PHE A 6 -21.45 16.96 14.26
N GLU A 7 -21.54 16.66 15.56
CA GLU A 7 -20.47 16.99 16.53
C GLU A 7 -19.13 16.34 16.20
N VAL A 8 -19.14 15.15 15.58
CA VAL A 8 -17.92 14.44 15.20
C VAL A 8 -17.18 15.15 14.05
N LEU A 9 -17.90 15.89 13.21
CA LEU A 9 -17.33 16.60 12.06
C LEU A 9 -16.63 17.91 12.47
N ASP A 10 -17.13 18.59 13.51
CA ASP A 10 -16.54 19.85 14.02
C ASP A 10 -15.19 19.65 14.75
N LEU A 11 -14.88 18.42 15.18
CA LEU A 11 -13.60 18.07 15.79
C LEU A 11 -12.49 17.77 14.76
N ILE A 12 -12.81 17.71 13.46
CA ILE A 12 -11.85 17.34 12.43
C ILE A 12 -11.18 18.59 11.87
N ARG A 13 -9.94 18.85 12.29
CA ARG A 13 -9.13 19.93 11.72
C ARG A 13 -8.99 19.76 10.20
N HIS A 14 -9.44 20.77 9.45
CA HIS A 14 -9.30 20.82 7.99
C HIS A 14 -7.87 20.50 7.54
N ARG A 15 -7.74 19.64 6.53
CA ARG A 15 -6.49 19.32 5.82
C ARG A 15 -6.68 19.63 4.35
N LYS A 16 -5.60 20.02 3.68
CA LYS A 16 -5.62 20.20 2.22
C LYS A 16 -5.88 18.83 1.57
N ALA A 17 -6.72 18.80 0.54
CA ALA A 17 -7.03 17.56 -0.20
C ALA A 17 -5.78 16.84 -0.76
N TYR A 18 -4.69 17.58 -0.96
CA TYR A 18 -3.40 17.04 -1.41
C TYR A 18 -2.73 16.13 -0.37
N GLU A 19 -2.93 16.36 0.93
CA GLU A 19 -2.38 15.51 1.99
C GLU A 19 -2.99 14.10 1.94
N SER A 20 -4.29 14.00 1.65
CA SER A 20 -4.98 12.71 1.50
C SER A 20 -4.43 11.88 0.35
N ARG A 21 -3.99 12.54 -0.75
CA ARG A 21 -3.31 11.87 -1.87
C ARG A 21 -2.00 11.25 -1.41
N HIS A 22 -1.28 11.92 -0.52
CA HIS A 22 -0.03 11.39 0.02
C HIS A 22 -0.26 10.20 0.94
N THR A 23 -1.26 10.28 1.82
CA THR A 23 -1.65 9.16 2.69
C THR A 23 -2.05 7.93 1.88
N PHE A 24 -2.87 8.13 0.83
CA PHE A 24 -3.29 7.06 -0.07
C PHE A 24 -2.09 6.37 -0.73
N ALA A 25 -1.16 7.13 -1.31
CA ALA A 25 0.02 6.56 -1.95
C ALA A 25 0.89 5.76 -0.98
N CYS A 26 1.15 6.28 0.23
CA CYS A 26 1.91 5.55 1.26
C CYS A 26 1.23 4.22 1.62
N TRP A 27 -0.07 4.24 1.91
CA TRP A 27 -0.80 3.04 2.31
C TRP A 27 -0.86 2.00 1.20
N ALA A 28 -1.17 2.42 -0.02
CA ALA A 28 -1.20 1.51 -1.17
C ALA A 28 0.17 0.86 -1.43
N LEU A 29 1.26 1.64 -1.28
CA LEU A 29 2.61 1.12 -1.39
C LEU A 29 2.99 0.18 -0.25
N SER A 30 2.54 0.46 0.97
CA SER A 30 2.75 -0.42 2.14
C SER A 30 2.09 -1.77 1.92
N ALA A 31 0.92 -1.78 1.29
CA ALA A 31 0.19 -2.97 0.92
C ALA A 31 0.78 -3.70 -0.30
N GLY A 32 1.88 -3.20 -0.89
CA GLY A 32 2.52 -3.81 -2.06
C GLY A 32 1.83 -3.53 -3.40
N ALA A 33 0.97 -2.51 -3.49
CA ALA A 33 0.30 -2.18 -4.74
C ALA A 33 1.27 -1.65 -5.82
N ASN A 34 0.99 -1.98 -7.07
CA ASN A 34 1.80 -1.57 -8.22
C ASN A 34 1.86 -0.04 -8.35
N PRO A 35 3.04 0.59 -8.41
CA PRO A 35 3.18 2.05 -8.56
C PRO A 35 2.48 2.65 -9.78
N ASN A 36 2.36 1.89 -10.88
CA ASN A 36 1.61 2.33 -12.07
C ASN A 36 0.10 2.40 -11.81
N PHE A 37 -0.43 1.45 -11.05
CA PHE A 37 -1.84 1.46 -10.62
C PHE A 37 -2.12 2.65 -9.69
N ILE A 38 -1.22 2.92 -8.74
CA ILE A 38 -1.33 4.08 -7.83
C ILE A 38 -1.27 5.38 -8.63
N ALA A 39 -0.36 5.50 -9.59
CA ALA A 39 -0.23 6.65 -10.46
C ALA A 39 -1.52 6.91 -11.27
N ALA A 40 -2.12 5.86 -11.85
CA ALA A 40 -3.39 5.95 -12.56
C ALA A 40 -4.52 6.45 -11.64
N GLN A 41 -4.62 5.92 -10.42
CA GLN A 41 -5.64 6.33 -9.45
C GLN A 41 -5.48 7.79 -9.00
N MET A 42 -4.24 8.29 -8.92
CA MET A 42 -3.92 9.69 -8.61
C MET A 42 -4.02 10.63 -9.81
N ARG A 43 -4.36 10.10 -11.00
CA ARG A 43 -4.35 10.79 -12.30
C ARG A 43 -3.00 11.40 -12.64
N HIS A 44 -1.93 10.69 -12.35
CA HIS A 44 -0.60 11.01 -12.85
C HIS A 44 -0.40 10.42 -14.24
N ALA A 45 0.28 11.15 -15.13
CA ALA A 45 0.61 10.65 -16.47
C ALA A 45 1.66 9.52 -16.43
N THR A 46 2.52 9.51 -15.41
CA THR A 46 3.57 8.52 -15.22
C THR A 46 3.73 8.15 -13.75
N ALA A 47 4.26 6.95 -13.47
CA ALA A 47 4.62 6.53 -12.12
C ALA A 47 5.91 7.18 -11.58
N GLN A 48 6.58 8.00 -12.39
CA GLN A 48 7.85 8.63 -12.04
C GLN A 48 7.73 9.48 -10.76
N MET A 49 6.61 10.16 -10.58
CA MET A 49 6.33 10.93 -9.34
C MET A 49 6.25 10.01 -8.11
N VAL A 50 5.67 8.82 -8.26
CA VAL A 50 5.55 7.82 -7.17
C VAL A 50 6.92 7.29 -6.79
N TYR A 51 7.77 6.95 -7.78
CA TYR A 51 9.13 6.50 -7.53
C TYR A 51 10.01 7.59 -6.91
N ASN A 52 9.91 8.82 -7.40
CA ASN A 52 10.72 9.93 -6.90
C ASN A 52 10.35 10.32 -5.45
N VAL A 53 9.06 10.37 -5.12
CA VAL A 53 8.59 10.80 -3.80
C VAL A 53 8.63 9.67 -2.78
N TYR A 54 8.33 8.43 -3.17
CA TYR A 54 8.18 7.30 -2.25
C TYR A 54 9.24 6.22 -2.36
N GLY A 55 10.13 6.27 -3.36
CA GLY A 55 11.15 5.24 -3.58
C GLY A 55 12.05 5.01 -2.37
N LYS A 56 12.43 6.09 -1.66
CA LYS A 56 13.21 5.99 -0.41
C LYS A 56 12.45 5.28 0.73
N TRP A 57 11.13 5.38 0.74
CA TRP A 57 10.30 4.74 1.77
C TRP A 57 10.04 3.26 1.43
N MET A 58 9.90 2.93 0.14
CA MET A 58 9.77 1.55 -0.33
C MET A 58 10.95 0.68 0.12
N SER A 59 12.19 1.16 -0.01
CA SER A 59 13.38 0.41 0.41
C SER A 59 13.36 0.05 1.90
N ASN A 60 12.78 0.91 2.73
CA ASN A 60 12.67 0.69 4.17
C ASN A 60 11.54 -0.29 4.55
N ASN A 61 10.61 -0.57 3.63
CA ASN A 61 9.49 -1.49 3.82
C ASN A 61 9.69 -2.83 3.10
N ASN A 62 10.93 -3.14 2.71
CA ASN A 62 11.25 -4.40 2.04
C ASN A 62 11.19 -5.64 2.95
N GLY A 63 11.15 -5.46 4.28
CA GLY A 63 11.20 -6.58 5.24
C GLY A 63 10.08 -7.61 5.05
N ASP A 64 8.87 -7.14 4.76
CA ASP A 64 7.68 -7.99 4.59
C ASP A 64 7.43 -8.41 3.14
N GLN A 65 8.26 -7.97 2.18
CA GLN A 65 8.05 -8.33 0.77
C GLN A 65 8.17 -9.84 0.54
N MET A 66 9.06 -10.50 1.28
CA MET A 66 9.18 -11.96 1.24
C MET A 66 7.93 -12.64 1.78
N SER A 67 7.34 -12.18 2.89
CA SER A 67 6.14 -12.79 3.46
C SER A 67 4.92 -12.61 2.55
N ILE A 68 4.79 -11.46 1.90
CA ILE A 68 3.76 -11.21 0.87
C ILE A 68 3.91 -12.16 -0.32
N LEU A 69 5.15 -12.39 -0.79
CA LEU A 69 5.40 -13.35 -1.85
C LEU A 69 5.06 -14.77 -1.42
N TYR A 70 5.51 -15.21 -0.25
CA TYR A 70 5.22 -16.56 0.26
C TYR A 70 3.73 -16.81 0.50
N ALA A 71 2.97 -15.80 0.95
CA ALA A 71 1.53 -15.91 1.13
C ALA A 71 0.80 -16.23 -0.18
N ASN A 72 1.19 -15.58 -1.28
CA ASN A 72 0.60 -15.83 -2.60
C ASN A 72 1.14 -17.12 -3.24
N PHE A 73 2.43 -17.43 -3.07
CA PHE A 73 3.04 -18.63 -3.65
C PHE A 73 2.56 -19.93 -2.97
N ASN A 74 2.34 -19.96 -1.65
CA ASN A 74 1.95 -21.19 -0.96
C ASN A 74 0.54 -21.68 -1.32
N GLU A 75 -0.35 -20.80 -1.78
CA GLU A 75 -1.69 -21.19 -2.27
C GLU A 75 -1.61 -21.92 -3.63
N ASP A 76 -0.69 -21.53 -4.50
CA ASP A 76 -0.64 -22.00 -5.90
C ASP A 76 0.39 -23.10 -6.17
N VAL A 77 1.32 -23.35 -5.24
CA VAL A 77 2.44 -24.29 -5.47
C VAL A 77 2.20 -25.62 -4.76
N PRO A 78 2.15 -26.76 -5.49
CA PRO A 78 2.14 -28.08 -4.89
C PRO A 78 3.35 -28.29 -3.99
N GLN A 79 3.14 -28.83 -2.79
CA GLN A 79 4.23 -29.14 -1.85
C GLN A 79 5.22 -30.11 -2.51
N MET A 80 6.45 -29.64 -2.74
CA MET A 80 7.53 -30.47 -3.28
C MET A 80 7.94 -31.50 -2.21
N PRO A 81 7.94 -32.81 -2.53
CA PRO A 81 8.39 -33.84 -1.59
C PRO A 81 9.82 -33.53 -1.14
N GLN A 82 10.01 -33.32 0.16
CA GLN A 82 11.35 -33.15 0.73
C GLN A 82 12.06 -34.51 0.64
N ALA A 83 13.22 -34.56 -0.01
CA ALA A 83 14.05 -35.75 -0.02
C ALA A 83 14.47 -36.07 1.42
N ILE A 84 13.99 -37.20 1.95
CA ILE A 84 14.40 -37.70 3.26
C ILE A 84 15.87 -38.12 3.13
N SER A 85 16.76 -37.31 3.69
CA SER A 85 18.15 -37.72 3.92
C SER A 85 18.13 -38.89 4.90
N GLN A 86 18.47 -40.08 4.42
CA GLN A 86 18.78 -41.24 5.27
C GLN A 86 20.14 -41.07 5.94
#